data_AF-A0A0S4JVC5-F1
#
_entry.id   AF-A0A0S4JVC5-F1
#
_cell.length_a   1.000
_cell.length_b   1.000
_cell.length_c   1.000
_cell.angle_alpha   90.00
_cell.angle_beta   90.00
_cell.angle_gamma   90.00
#
_symmetry.space_group_name_H-M   'P 1'
#
loop_
_entity.id
_entity.type
_entity.pdbx_description
1 polymer ?
#
loop_
_entity_poly.entity_id
_entity_poly.type
_entity_poly.pdbx_seq_one_letter_code
_entity_poly.pdbx_strand_id
1 'polypeptide(L)'
;MDKKVALWREKVRAVKDADEQRIAEKELEISRLKEVNDNSLRDGSMVDELRNALRLTEARFDECVEKLEHEREQSLEVHKRSEHDLSARLAESDERCDLLRKELKRLRDQLSMRDERCDLLRKELKRLRDQLSMRPEAVTTPTTSVAPTGLRDASSTLSLTVSLVGGGGVAAPVPSPSPAVSGNPSALLRAAAGGVFETDMVSFASLQSNRDGEIRQLNDKIAELERAISRMTSDSTHHEKMVTQLTKELEAYKAKERMALSMEYIRNVILSFLCTTNEDSRLRIIPAIATILEFTEAEKETLQRRLPGCPRLH
;
A
#
# COMPACT_ATOMS: atom_id res chain seq x y z
N MET A 1 69.66 -25.43 61.42
CA MET A 1 68.55 -24.55 60.99
C MET A 1 69.06 -23.21 60.44
N ASP A 2 70.21 -22.72 60.91
CA ASP A 2 70.70 -21.36 60.64
C ASP A 2 71.02 -21.06 59.17
N LYS A 3 71.52 -22.05 58.41
CA LYS A 3 71.82 -21.87 56.98
C LYS A 3 70.57 -21.53 56.14
N LYS A 4 69.40 -22.11 56.47
CA LYS A 4 68.14 -21.83 55.75
C LYS A 4 67.63 -20.43 56.07
N VAL A 5 67.79 -19.99 57.31
CA VAL A 5 67.39 -18.65 57.76
C VAL A 5 68.27 -17.58 57.12
N ALA A 6 69.58 -17.80 57.02
CA ALA A 6 70.51 -16.90 56.34
C ALA A 6 70.14 -16.74 54.85
N LEU A 7 69.87 -17.85 54.16
CA LEU A 7 69.52 -17.86 52.74
C LEU A 7 68.15 -17.21 52.47
N TRP A 8 67.19 -17.35 53.39
CA TRP A 8 65.92 -16.63 53.30
C TRP A 8 66.10 -15.12 53.50
N ARG A 9 66.89 -14.68 54.49
CA ARG A 9 67.17 -13.26 54.71
C ARG A 9 67.86 -12.61 53.51
N GLU A 10 68.78 -13.33 52.86
CA GLU A 10 69.44 -12.88 51.64
C GLU A 10 68.46 -12.76 50.47
N LYS A 11 67.58 -13.75 50.27
CA LYS A 11 66.51 -13.67 49.25
C LYS A 11 65.56 -12.51 49.48
N VAL A 12 65.11 -12.31 50.73
CA VAL A 12 64.22 -11.20 51.07
C VAL A 12 64.90 -9.86 50.84
N ARG A 13 66.19 -9.74 51.18
CA ARG A 13 66.98 -8.53 50.89
C ARG A 13 67.10 -8.29 49.39
N ALA A 14 67.46 -9.31 48.61
CA ALA A 14 67.58 -9.19 47.17
C ALA A 14 66.25 -8.80 46.48
N VAL A 15 65.11 -9.34 46.94
CA VAL A 15 63.79 -8.94 46.44
C VAL A 15 63.48 -7.50 46.82
N LYS A 16 63.78 -7.09 48.06
CA LYS A 16 63.57 -5.72 48.52
C LYS A 16 64.40 -4.72 47.70
N ASP A 17 65.68 -5.01 47.49
CA ASP A 17 66.58 -4.15 46.72
C ASP A 17 66.12 -4.05 45.24
N ALA A 18 65.63 -5.16 44.66
CA ALA A 18 65.08 -5.18 43.30
C ALA A 18 63.76 -4.40 43.17
N ASP A 19 62.90 -4.45 44.20
CA ASP A 19 61.69 -3.64 44.24
C ASP A 19 62.01 -2.15 44.44
N GLU A 20 62.98 -1.80 45.30
CA GLU A 20 63.44 -0.42 45.48
C GLU A 20 64.03 0.16 44.19
N GLN A 21 64.81 -0.62 43.44
CA GLN A 21 65.31 -0.20 42.12
C GLN A 21 64.17 0.02 41.12
N ARG A 22 63.19 -0.88 41.07
CA ARG A 22 62.02 -0.75 40.18
C ARG A 22 61.19 0.49 40.52
N ILE A 23 61.02 0.78 41.81
CA ILE A 23 60.32 1.98 42.29
C ILE A 23 61.10 3.23 41.85
N ALA A 24 62.40 3.28 42.09
CA ALA A 24 63.24 4.42 41.69
C ALA A 24 63.21 4.66 40.17
N GLU A 25 63.23 3.61 39.36
CA GLU A 25 63.10 3.71 37.90
C GLU A 25 61.74 4.31 37.49
N LYS A 26 60.64 3.87 38.12
CA LYS A 26 59.31 4.42 37.87
C LYS A 26 59.15 5.86 38.34
N GLU A 27 59.75 6.23 39.46
CA GLU A 27 59.76 7.61 39.95
C GLU A 27 60.51 8.55 39.00
N LEU A 28 61.61 8.08 38.42
CA LEU A 28 62.38 8.84 37.42
C LEU A 28 61.59 9.01 36.11
N GLU A 29 60.89 7.96 35.66
CA GLU A 29 60.03 8.05 34.48
C GLU A 29 58.85 9.01 34.70
N ILE A 30 58.20 8.96 35.87
CA ILE A 30 57.15 9.92 36.23
C ILE A 30 57.69 11.34 36.22
N SER A 31 58.92 11.56 36.69
CA SER A 31 59.55 12.89 36.71
C SER A 31 59.82 13.41 35.30
N ARG A 32 60.28 12.55 34.38
CA ARG A 32 60.45 12.91 32.96
C ARG A 32 59.13 13.28 32.30
N LEU A 33 58.08 12.49 32.53
CA LEU A 33 56.76 12.76 31.97
C LEU A 33 56.17 14.08 32.49
N LYS A 34 56.39 14.39 33.78
CA LYS A 34 56.01 15.68 34.35
C LYS A 34 56.75 16.84 33.70
N GLU A 35 58.06 16.72 33.49
CA GLU A 35 58.85 17.77 32.86
C GLU A 35 58.45 18.03 31.39
N VAL A 36 58.17 16.96 30.63
CA VAL A 36 57.63 17.08 29.26
C VAL A 36 56.26 17.75 29.26
N ASN A 37 55.38 17.37 30.19
CA ASN A 37 54.06 17.95 30.33
C ASN A 37 54.12 19.43 30.72
N ASP A 38 54.97 19.77 31.70
CA ASP A 38 55.16 21.14 32.18
C ASP A 38 55.79 22.03 31.10
N ASN A 39 56.76 21.51 30.33
CA ASN A 39 57.33 22.22 29.18
C ASN A 39 56.28 22.42 28.07
N SER A 40 55.46 21.41 27.77
CA SER A 40 54.38 21.51 26.78
C SER A 40 53.27 22.50 27.18
N LEU A 41 52.94 22.56 28.48
CA LEU A 41 52.03 23.54 29.07
C LEU A 41 52.62 24.96 29.04
N ARG A 42 53.92 25.08 29.32
CA ARG A 42 54.63 26.36 29.36
C ARG A 42 54.84 26.96 27.97
N ASP A 43 55.08 26.12 26.98
CA ASP A 43 55.21 26.52 25.57
C ASP A 43 53.85 26.73 24.89
N GLY A 44 52.74 26.39 25.55
CA GLY A 44 51.38 26.59 25.04
C GLY A 44 50.98 25.67 23.88
N SER A 45 51.91 24.87 23.35
CA SER A 45 51.72 24.00 22.17
C SER A 45 50.50 23.08 22.31
N MET A 46 50.36 22.41 23.46
CA MET A 46 49.21 21.53 23.69
C MET A 46 47.89 22.29 23.81
N VAL A 47 47.92 23.50 24.37
CA VAL A 47 46.73 24.35 24.50
C VAL A 47 46.27 24.84 23.13
N ASP A 48 47.20 25.22 22.26
CA ASP A 48 46.88 25.67 20.91
C ASP A 48 46.43 24.53 19.99
N GLU A 49 46.99 23.32 20.15
CA GLU A 49 46.47 22.11 19.49
C GLU A 49 45.03 21.81 19.90
N LEU A 50 44.72 21.88 21.20
CA LEU A 50 43.36 21.67 21.70
C LEU A 50 42.40 22.75 21.20
N ARG A 51 42.81 24.02 21.16
CA ARG A 51 42.00 25.11 20.58
C ARG A 51 41.75 24.91 19.09
N ASN A 52 42.78 24.51 18.33
CA ASN A 52 42.63 24.22 16.90
C ASN A 52 41.72 23.03 16.65
N ALA A 53 41.83 21.98 17.46
CA ALA A 53 40.93 20.82 17.40
C ALA A 53 39.50 21.23 17.73
N LEU A 54 39.29 22.03 18.78
CA LEU A 54 37.98 22.56 19.14
C LEU A 54 37.37 23.38 17.99
N ARG A 55 38.13 24.34 17.43
CA ARG A 55 37.68 25.17 16.30
C ARG A 55 37.33 24.34 15.07
N LEU A 56 38.10 23.29 14.78
CA LEU A 56 37.80 22.38 13.68
C LEU A 56 36.54 21.56 13.94
N THR A 57 36.32 21.11 15.18
CA THR A 57 35.09 20.40 15.54
C THR A 57 33.88 21.32 15.46
N GLU A 58 33.97 22.57 15.92
CA GLU A 58 32.91 23.58 15.81
C GLU A 58 32.54 23.83 14.34
N ALA A 59 33.53 24.08 13.48
CA ALA A 59 33.27 24.27 12.05
C ALA A 59 32.61 23.05 11.37
N ARG A 60 32.99 21.83 11.78
CA ARG A 60 32.35 20.60 11.30
C ARG A 60 30.92 20.45 11.80
N PHE A 61 30.63 20.89 13.03
CA PHE A 61 29.27 20.91 13.55
C PHE A 61 28.41 21.92 12.78
N ASP A 62 28.92 23.12 12.51
CA ASP A 62 28.21 24.14 11.73
C ASP A 62 27.88 23.62 10.32
N GLU A 63 28.85 23.02 9.62
CA GLU A 63 28.63 22.41 8.29
C GLU A 63 27.59 21.27 8.35
N CYS A 64 27.58 20.49 9.43
CA CYS A 64 26.60 19.42 9.63
C CYS A 64 25.19 19.99 9.87
N VAL A 65 25.07 21.07 10.64
CA VAL A 65 23.81 21.77 10.89
C VAL A 65 23.26 22.34 9.59
N GLU A 66 24.07 23.03 8.80
CA GLU A 66 23.65 23.58 7.50
C GLU A 66 23.17 22.49 6.53
N LYS A 67 23.86 21.34 6.48
CA LYS A 67 23.43 20.18 5.67
C LYS A 67 22.09 19.62 6.13
N LEU A 68 21.90 19.46 7.45
CA LEU A 68 20.64 18.98 8.00
C LEU A 68 19.49 19.94 7.75
N GLU A 69 19.72 21.24 7.82
CA GLU A 69 18.73 22.26 7.48
C GLU A 69 18.36 22.21 6.00
N HIS A 70 19.35 22.09 5.11
CA HIS A 70 19.12 21.95 3.68
C HIS A 70 18.33 20.67 3.33
N GLU A 71 18.70 19.52 3.90
CA GLU A 71 17.98 18.25 3.71
C GLU A 71 16.54 18.33 4.23
N ARG A 72 16.34 19.02 5.36
CA ARG A 72 15.00 19.27 5.92
C ARG A 72 14.15 20.14 4.99
N GLU A 73 14.72 21.20 4.43
CA GLU A 73 14.02 22.06 3.46
C GLU A 73 13.67 21.31 2.18
N GLN A 74 14.60 20.52 1.65
CA GLN A 74 14.38 19.67 0.48
C GLN A 74 13.27 18.65 0.74
N SER A 75 13.27 18.02 1.91
CA SER A 75 12.23 17.08 2.33
C SER A 75 10.86 17.75 2.44
N LEU A 76 10.80 18.97 2.98
CA LEU A 76 9.57 19.75 3.08
C LEU A 76 9.01 20.11 1.69
N GLU A 77 9.89 20.48 0.75
CA GLU A 77 9.50 20.81 -0.61
C GLU A 77 8.95 19.60 -1.38
N VAL A 78 9.59 18.44 -1.23
CA VAL A 78 9.08 17.17 -1.79
C VAL A 78 7.72 16.83 -1.18
N HIS A 79 7.57 17.00 0.14
CA HIS A 79 6.30 16.75 0.81
C HIS A 79 5.17 17.65 0.28
N LYS A 80 5.41 18.97 0.16
CA LYS A 80 4.45 19.91 -0.42
C LYS A 80 4.03 19.54 -1.84
N ARG A 81 4.98 19.11 -2.68
CA ARG A 81 4.68 18.65 -4.05
C ARG A 81 3.81 17.40 -4.05
N SER A 82 4.12 16.44 -3.17
CA SER A 82 3.32 15.21 -3.04
C SER A 82 1.91 15.49 -2.54
N GLU A 83 1.75 16.42 -1.59
CA GLU A 83 0.45 16.84 -1.07
C GLU A 83 -0.40 17.51 -2.17
N HIS A 84 0.21 18.40 -2.96
CA HIS A 84 -0.46 19.05 -4.09
C HIS A 84 -0.90 18.04 -5.16
N ASP A 85 -0.05 17.06 -5.52
CA ASP A 85 -0.40 16.01 -6.49
C ASP A 85 -1.55 15.13 -6.00
N LEU A 86 -1.52 14.71 -4.72
CA LEU A 86 -2.61 13.95 -4.12
C LEU A 86 -3.92 14.75 -4.08
N SER A 87 -3.85 16.04 -3.77
CA SER A 87 -5.01 16.93 -3.79
C SER A 87 -5.61 17.06 -5.20
N ALA A 88 -4.78 17.22 -6.22
CA ALA A 88 -5.22 17.27 -7.61
C ALA A 88 -5.88 15.95 -8.05
N ARG A 89 -5.29 14.80 -7.71
CA ARG A 89 -5.86 13.48 -8.02
C ARG A 89 -7.18 13.22 -7.32
N LEU A 90 -7.35 13.73 -6.09
CA LEU A 90 -8.61 13.64 -5.38
C LEU A 90 -9.70 14.47 -6.08
N ALA A 91 -9.38 15.70 -6.48
CA ALA A 91 -10.30 16.56 -7.23
C ALA A 91 -10.74 15.93 -8.57
N GLU A 92 -9.80 15.35 -9.33
CA GLU A 92 -10.14 14.62 -10.56
C GLU A 92 -11.06 13.41 -10.31
N SER A 93 -10.83 12.68 -9.21
CA SER A 93 -11.67 11.54 -8.83
C SER A 93 -13.09 11.98 -8.46
N ASP A 94 -13.22 13.10 -7.75
CA ASP A 94 -14.52 13.67 -7.39
C ASP A 94 -15.30 14.13 -8.63
N GLU A 95 -14.62 14.78 -9.58
CA GLU A 95 -15.22 15.15 -10.87
C GLU A 95 -15.71 13.92 -11.65
N ARG A 96 -14.91 12.84 -11.69
CA ARG A 96 -15.32 11.57 -12.32
C ARG A 96 -16.53 10.96 -11.63
N CYS A 97 -16.56 10.95 -10.30
CA CYS A 97 -17.73 10.48 -9.53
C CYS A 97 -18.99 11.30 -9.86
N ASP A 98 -18.87 12.61 -9.99
CA ASP A 98 -20.00 13.47 -10.34
C ASP A 98 -20.51 13.24 -11.77
N LEU A 99 -19.61 12.98 -12.71
CA LEU A 99 -20.00 12.57 -14.07
C LEU A 99 -20.76 11.24 -14.06
N LEU A 100 -20.26 10.24 -13.34
CA LEU A 100 -20.94 8.94 -13.21
C LEU A 100 -22.30 9.06 -12.52
N ARG A 101 -22.43 9.92 -11.50
CA ARG A 101 -23.73 10.20 -10.85
C ARG A 101 -24.72 10.82 -11.85
N LYS A 102 -24.27 11.76 -12.68
CA LYS A 102 -25.11 12.37 -13.74
C LYS A 102 -25.54 11.34 -14.77
N GLU A 103 -24.63 10.46 -15.19
CA GLU A 103 -24.94 9.38 -16.14
C GLU A 103 -25.92 8.36 -15.56
N LEU A 104 -25.71 7.91 -14.32
CA LEU A 104 -26.64 7.01 -13.62
C LEU A 104 -28.04 7.63 -13.49
N LYS A 105 -28.13 8.94 -13.22
CA LYS A 105 -29.41 9.65 -13.20
C LYS A 105 -30.09 9.61 -14.57
N ARG A 106 -29.35 9.95 -15.63
CA ARG A 106 -29.87 9.89 -17.01
C ARG A 106 -30.36 8.48 -17.39
N LEU A 107 -29.61 7.45 -17.06
CA LEU A 107 -30.00 6.05 -17.33
C LEU A 107 -31.24 5.64 -16.54
N ARG A 108 -31.35 6.07 -15.28
CA ARG A 108 -32.55 5.85 -14.45
C ARG A 108 -33.78 6.51 -15.07
N ASP A 109 -33.65 7.76 -15.51
CA ASP A 109 -34.75 8.50 -16.16
C ASP A 109 -35.16 7.80 -17.48
N GLN A 110 -34.20 7.31 -18.26
CA GLN A 110 -34.49 6.51 -19.47
C GLN A 110 -35.22 5.21 -19.16
N LEU A 111 -34.85 4.49 -18.10
CA LEU A 111 -35.54 3.28 -17.67
C LEU A 111 -36.99 3.60 -17.26
N SER A 112 -37.20 4.68 -16.50
CA SER A 112 -38.55 5.14 -16.13
C SER A 112 -39.43 5.37 -17.36
N MET A 113 -38.91 6.07 -18.38
CA MET A 113 -39.64 6.30 -19.63
C MET A 113 -39.97 5.00 -20.38
N ARG A 114 -39.08 3.99 -20.32
CA ARG A 114 -39.31 2.68 -20.93
C ARG A 114 -40.37 1.88 -20.16
N ASP A 115 -40.37 1.94 -18.84
CA ASP A 115 -41.36 1.28 -17.99
C ASP A 115 -42.75 1.87 -18.22
N GLU A 116 -42.88 3.20 -18.28
CA GLU A 116 -44.12 3.88 -18.64
C GLU A 116 -44.65 3.45 -20.02
N ARG A 117 -43.76 3.35 -21.02
CA ARG A 117 -44.12 2.87 -22.37
C ARG A 117 -44.58 1.41 -22.34
N CYS A 118 -43.89 0.55 -21.59
CA CYS A 118 -44.29 -0.85 -21.41
C CYS A 118 -45.68 -0.95 -20.75
N ASP A 119 -45.98 -0.10 -19.76
CA ASP A 119 -47.29 -0.07 -19.10
C ASP A 119 -48.42 0.37 -20.03
N LEU A 120 -48.16 1.33 -20.92
CA LEU A 120 -49.12 1.72 -21.96
C LEU A 120 -49.41 0.56 -22.91
N LEU A 121 -48.37 -0.13 -23.41
CA LEU A 121 -48.53 -1.30 -24.28
C LEU A 121 -49.27 -2.44 -23.57
N ARG A 122 -48.99 -2.69 -22.28
CA ARG A 122 -49.74 -3.67 -21.47
C ARG A 122 -51.22 -3.30 -21.36
N LYS A 123 -51.54 -2.02 -21.15
CA LYS A 123 -52.94 -1.52 -21.12
C LYS A 123 -53.64 -1.69 -22.47
N GLU A 124 -52.96 -1.42 -23.58
CA GLU A 124 -53.49 -1.64 -24.93
C GLU A 124 -53.75 -3.12 -25.23
N LEU A 125 -52.79 -3.99 -24.93
CA LEU A 125 -52.97 -5.45 -25.08
C LEU A 125 -54.15 -5.96 -24.26
N LYS A 126 -54.35 -5.44 -23.03
CA LYS A 126 -55.53 -5.77 -22.22
C LYS A 126 -56.82 -5.32 -22.89
N ARG A 127 -56.90 -4.08 -23.39
CA ARG A 127 -58.08 -3.58 -24.13
C ARG A 127 -58.39 -4.43 -25.36
N LEU A 128 -57.37 -4.78 -26.17
CA LEU A 128 -57.56 -5.63 -27.36
C LEU A 128 -58.03 -7.04 -26.98
N ARG A 129 -57.50 -7.61 -25.89
CA ARG A 129 -57.96 -8.89 -25.34
C ARG A 129 -59.42 -8.83 -24.89
N ASP A 130 -59.80 -7.78 -24.16
CA ASP A 130 -61.17 -7.60 -23.68
C ASP A 130 -62.15 -7.40 -24.86
N GLN A 131 -61.74 -6.67 -25.91
CA GLN A 131 -62.53 -6.53 -27.15
C GLN A 131 -62.76 -7.86 -27.87
N LEU A 132 -61.72 -8.71 -27.96
CA LEU A 132 -61.85 -10.05 -28.52
C LEU A 132 -62.73 -10.95 -27.65
N SER A 133 -62.65 -10.82 -26.33
CA SER A 133 -63.49 -11.58 -25.38
C SER A 133 -64.97 -11.19 -25.44
N MET A 134 -65.30 -9.95 -25.84
CA MET A 134 -66.67 -9.45 -25.98
C MET A 134 -67.26 -9.67 -27.38
N ARG A 135 -66.49 -10.25 -28.31
CA ARG A 135 -67.01 -10.65 -29.62
C ARG A 135 -67.84 -11.93 -29.44
N PRO A 136 -69.17 -11.91 -29.64
CA PRO A 136 -70.01 -13.08 -29.39
C PRO A 136 -69.61 -14.22 -30.33
N GLU A 137 -69.48 -15.43 -29.75
CA GLU A 137 -69.37 -16.68 -30.50
C GLU A 137 -70.61 -16.84 -31.39
N ALA A 138 -70.44 -16.58 -32.69
CA ALA A 138 -71.31 -17.15 -33.70
C ALA A 138 -70.76 -18.55 -34.04
N VAL A 139 -71.33 -19.56 -33.38
CA VAL A 139 -71.13 -20.98 -33.69
C VAL A 139 -71.93 -21.36 -34.95
N THR A 140 -71.24 -21.91 -35.96
CA THR A 140 -71.64 -23.01 -36.88
C THR A 140 -70.39 -23.34 -37.70
N THR A 141 -69.83 -24.54 -37.88
CA THR A 141 -70.22 -25.96 -37.68
C THR A 141 -68.94 -26.84 -37.81
N PRO A 142 -68.97 -28.13 -37.42
CA PRO A 142 -67.81 -29.03 -37.38
C PRO A 142 -67.61 -29.81 -38.69
N THR A 143 -66.36 -30.13 -39.06
CA THR A 143 -66.05 -31.16 -40.08
C THR A 143 -64.64 -31.72 -39.84
N THR A 144 -64.60 -32.97 -39.35
CA THR A 144 -63.79 -34.10 -39.84
C THR A 144 -62.26 -33.93 -39.82
N SER A 145 -61.58 -34.53 -38.84
CA SER A 145 -60.92 -35.84 -38.95
C SER A 145 -59.83 -35.89 -40.02
N VAL A 146 -58.56 -36.02 -39.58
CA VAL A 146 -57.62 -37.12 -39.89
C VAL A 146 -56.23 -36.73 -39.37
N ALA A 147 -55.79 -37.43 -38.35
CA ALA A 147 -54.39 -37.84 -38.15
C ALA A 147 -54.46 -39.38 -38.05
N PRO A 148 -53.49 -40.16 -38.55
CA PRO A 148 -52.18 -40.15 -37.91
C PRO A 148 -50.96 -40.49 -38.79
N THR A 149 -49.81 -40.43 -38.12
CA THR A 149 -48.58 -41.24 -38.30
C THR A 149 -47.52 -40.80 -39.31
N GLY A 150 -46.34 -40.52 -38.74
CA GLY A 150 -45.08 -41.01 -39.27
C GLY A 150 -44.13 -39.95 -39.79
N LEU A 151 -43.14 -39.56 -38.97
CA LEU A 151 -41.73 -39.86 -39.30
C LEU A 151 -40.80 -39.49 -38.15
N ARG A 152 -40.10 -40.52 -37.72
CA ARG A 152 -39.01 -40.55 -36.76
C ARG A 152 -37.69 -40.55 -37.55
N ASP A 153 -36.67 -40.05 -36.87
CA ASP A 153 -35.23 -40.34 -37.03
C ASP A 153 -34.42 -39.67 -38.15
N ALA A 154 -33.59 -38.71 -37.74
CA ALA A 154 -32.13 -38.80 -37.79
C ALA A 154 -31.56 -37.71 -36.83
N SER A 155 -31.10 -38.08 -35.63
CA SER A 155 -29.78 -38.60 -35.28
C SER A 155 -28.72 -37.51 -35.07
N SER A 156 -28.23 -37.46 -33.82
CA SER A 156 -26.86 -37.11 -33.40
C SER A 156 -26.47 -35.62 -33.51
N THR A 157 -25.78 -34.96 -32.56
CA THR A 157 -24.82 -35.43 -31.57
C THR A 157 -24.44 -34.29 -30.60
N LEU A 158 -24.07 -34.66 -29.37
CA LEU A 158 -23.17 -34.01 -28.39
C LEU A 158 -23.66 -32.90 -27.45
N SER A 159 -23.54 -33.26 -26.16
CA SER A 159 -23.44 -32.47 -24.94
C SER A 159 -22.28 -31.46 -24.95
N LEU A 160 -22.45 -30.32 -24.27
CA LEU A 160 -21.80 -29.99 -22.98
C LEU A 160 -22.11 -28.54 -22.54
N THR A 161 -22.69 -28.43 -21.34
CA THR A 161 -22.45 -27.44 -20.27
C THR A 161 -22.05 -25.99 -20.60
N VAL A 162 -22.81 -25.01 -20.09
CA VAL A 162 -22.50 -24.21 -18.88
C VAL A 162 -23.60 -23.15 -18.73
N SER A 163 -24.22 -23.12 -17.56
CA SER A 163 -25.06 -22.01 -17.12
C SER A 163 -24.18 -20.79 -16.84
N LEU A 164 -24.41 -19.67 -17.51
CA LEU A 164 -24.08 -18.36 -16.95
C LEU A 164 -25.12 -17.31 -17.38
N VAL A 165 -25.51 -16.54 -16.37
CA VAL A 165 -26.51 -15.47 -16.34
C VAL A 165 -26.04 -14.23 -17.11
N GLY A 166 -27.00 -13.53 -17.74
CA GLY A 166 -26.87 -12.18 -18.31
C GLY A 166 -26.96 -12.23 -19.84
N GLY A 167 -27.89 -11.58 -20.53
CA GLY A 167 -28.56 -10.30 -20.26
C GLY A 167 -28.34 -9.42 -21.49
N GLY A 168 -29.43 -8.96 -22.14
CA GLY A 168 -29.36 -7.89 -23.15
C GLY A 168 -29.58 -8.33 -24.60
N GLY A 169 -30.83 -8.65 -24.94
CA GLY A 169 -31.27 -8.65 -26.34
C GLY A 169 -31.36 -7.21 -26.86
N VAL A 170 -30.65 -6.91 -27.94
CA VAL A 170 -30.85 -5.70 -28.74
C VAL A 170 -31.50 -6.11 -30.04
N ALA A 171 -32.82 -5.98 -30.10
CA ALA A 171 -33.61 -6.11 -31.31
C ALA A 171 -33.51 -4.81 -32.12
N ALA A 172 -32.95 -4.91 -33.33
CA ALA A 172 -32.98 -3.88 -34.35
C ALA A 172 -34.28 -4.00 -35.20
N PRO A 173 -34.73 -2.91 -35.86
CA PRO A 173 -36.12 -2.74 -36.25
C PRO A 173 -36.47 -3.41 -37.60
N VAL A 174 -37.67 -3.97 -37.64
CA VAL A 174 -38.34 -4.49 -38.84
C VAL A 174 -39.04 -3.33 -39.57
N PRO A 175 -38.83 -3.12 -40.88
CA PRO A 175 -39.68 -2.23 -41.67
C PRO A 175 -40.90 -3.00 -42.21
N SER A 176 -42.09 -2.42 -42.02
CA SER A 176 -43.37 -2.92 -42.53
C SER A 176 -43.52 -2.62 -44.03
N PRO A 177 -44.06 -3.53 -44.87
CA PRO A 177 -44.48 -3.20 -46.22
C PRO A 177 -45.97 -2.82 -46.24
N SER A 178 -46.32 -1.74 -46.95
CA SER A 178 -47.67 -1.49 -47.44
C SER A 178 -47.64 -1.35 -48.97
N PRO A 179 -48.65 -1.84 -49.70
CA PRO A 179 -48.58 -2.03 -51.14
C PRO A 179 -49.11 -0.79 -51.90
N ALA A 180 -48.42 -0.40 -52.96
CA ALA A 180 -48.97 0.44 -54.01
C ALA A 180 -48.49 -0.10 -55.36
N VAL A 181 -49.45 -0.64 -56.12
CA VAL A 181 -49.31 -1.12 -57.48
C VAL A 181 -49.27 0.07 -58.43
N SER A 182 -48.22 0.21 -59.25
CA SER A 182 -48.34 0.74 -60.61
C SER A 182 -47.05 0.52 -61.42
N GLY A 183 -47.18 -0.23 -62.53
CA GLY A 183 -46.40 0.02 -63.76
C GLY A 183 -45.07 -0.71 -63.96
N ASN A 184 -45.09 -1.96 -64.41
CA ASN A 184 -44.53 -2.45 -65.69
C ASN A 184 -44.27 -3.98 -65.64
N PRO A 185 -44.97 -4.81 -66.43
CA PRO A 185 -44.73 -6.26 -66.46
C PRO A 185 -43.33 -6.64 -67.02
N SER A 186 -42.65 -5.71 -67.69
CA SER A 186 -41.28 -5.92 -68.20
C SER A 186 -40.17 -5.70 -67.17
N ALA A 187 -40.44 -4.98 -66.07
CA ALA A 187 -39.46 -4.78 -64.99
C ALA A 187 -39.41 -5.98 -64.02
N LEU A 188 -40.57 -6.60 -63.78
CA LEU A 188 -40.67 -7.81 -62.95
C LEU A 188 -39.98 -9.03 -63.59
N LEU A 189 -40.05 -9.15 -64.93
CA LEU A 189 -39.40 -10.24 -65.66
C LEU A 189 -37.88 -10.05 -65.83
N ARG A 190 -37.36 -8.82 -65.80
CA ARG A 190 -35.91 -8.57 -65.83
C ARG A 190 -35.27 -8.75 -64.44
N ALA A 191 -36.00 -8.51 -63.36
CA ALA A 191 -35.57 -8.85 -62.01
C ALA A 191 -35.47 -10.39 -61.79
N ALA A 192 -36.29 -11.17 -62.51
CA ALA A 192 -36.25 -12.63 -62.47
C ALA A 192 -35.10 -13.27 -63.27
N ALA A 193 -34.38 -12.50 -64.09
CA ALA A 193 -33.30 -12.97 -64.95
C ALA A 193 -31.92 -12.46 -64.47
N GLY A 194 -31.41 -13.04 -63.39
CA GLY A 194 -29.96 -13.14 -63.09
C GLY A 194 -29.16 -11.89 -62.68
N GLY A 195 -29.63 -10.66 -62.93
CA GLY A 195 -28.82 -9.45 -62.69
C GLY A 195 -28.84 -8.84 -61.27
N VAL A 196 -29.82 -9.22 -60.44
CA VAL A 196 -29.96 -8.69 -59.07
C VAL A 196 -29.04 -9.41 -58.08
N PHE A 197 -28.72 -10.69 -58.33
CA PHE A 197 -27.88 -11.50 -57.45
C PHE A 197 -26.42 -11.06 -57.39
N GLU A 198 -25.83 -10.60 -58.50
CA GLU A 198 -24.42 -10.17 -58.51
C GLU A 198 -24.22 -8.85 -57.78
N THR A 199 -25.14 -7.89 -57.95
CA THR A 199 -25.09 -6.60 -57.25
C THR A 199 -25.31 -6.79 -55.74
N ASP A 200 -26.26 -7.64 -55.35
CA ASP A 200 -26.50 -7.97 -53.94
C ASP A 200 -25.33 -8.75 -53.33
N MET A 201 -24.69 -9.68 -54.05
CA MET A 201 -23.50 -10.38 -53.57
C MET A 201 -22.31 -9.45 -53.34
N VAL A 202 -22.04 -8.51 -54.24
CA VAL A 202 -20.93 -7.56 -54.08
C VAL A 202 -21.19 -6.64 -52.88
N SER A 203 -22.44 -6.19 -52.69
CA SER A 203 -22.82 -5.40 -51.52
C SER A 203 -22.66 -6.18 -50.21
N PHE A 204 -23.02 -7.47 -50.21
CA PHE A 204 -22.86 -8.36 -49.07
C PHE A 204 -21.38 -8.63 -48.75
N ALA A 205 -20.55 -8.85 -49.78
CA ALA A 205 -19.10 -9.02 -49.61
C ALA A 205 -18.43 -7.76 -49.04
N SER A 206 -18.85 -6.57 -49.48
CA SER A 206 -18.37 -5.30 -48.92
C SER A 206 -18.80 -5.13 -47.45
N LEU A 207 -20.06 -5.44 -47.13
CA LEU A 207 -20.57 -5.40 -45.76
C LEU A 207 -19.83 -6.40 -44.86
N GLN A 208 -19.61 -7.63 -45.32
CA GLN A 208 -18.88 -8.66 -44.61
C GLN A 208 -17.42 -8.24 -44.37
N SER A 209 -16.75 -7.69 -45.39
CA SER A 209 -15.38 -7.17 -45.26
C SER A 209 -15.29 -6.04 -44.23
N ASN A 210 -16.28 -5.13 -44.19
CA ASN A 210 -16.35 -4.07 -43.19
C ASN A 210 -16.54 -4.64 -41.77
N ARG A 211 -17.43 -5.62 -41.59
CA ARG A 211 -17.63 -6.28 -40.29
C ARG A 211 -16.39 -7.04 -39.84
N ASP A 212 -15.73 -7.75 -40.75
CA ASP A 212 -14.48 -8.46 -40.45
C ASP A 212 -13.33 -7.49 -40.14
N GLY A 213 -13.37 -6.28 -40.69
CA GLY A 213 -12.47 -5.18 -40.34
C GLY A 213 -12.73 -4.64 -38.94
N GLU A 214 -14.00 -4.40 -38.60
CA GLU A 214 -14.42 -3.95 -37.26
C GLU A 214 -14.10 -5.00 -36.19
N ILE A 215 -14.36 -6.29 -36.46
CA ILE A 215 -14.02 -7.40 -35.56
C ILE A 215 -12.50 -7.43 -35.31
N ARG A 216 -11.67 -7.25 -36.33
CA ARG A 216 -10.21 -7.17 -36.18
C ARG A 216 -9.80 -5.99 -35.30
N GLN A 217 -10.34 -4.80 -35.55
CA GLN A 217 -10.07 -3.61 -34.74
C GLN A 217 -10.48 -3.79 -33.27
N LEU A 218 -11.64 -4.39 -33.02
CA LEU A 218 -12.10 -4.69 -31.67
C LEU A 218 -11.20 -5.72 -30.98
N ASN A 219 -10.78 -6.77 -31.68
CA ASN A 219 -9.84 -7.76 -31.14
C ASN A 219 -8.48 -7.15 -30.81
N ASP A 220 -7.95 -6.27 -31.67
CA ASP A 220 -6.71 -5.54 -31.40
C ASP A 220 -6.85 -4.66 -30.15
N LYS A 221 -8.02 -4.02 -29.98
CA LYS A 221 -8.30 -3.19 -28.81
C LYS A 221 -8.44 -4.01 -27.53
N ILE A 222 -9.08 -5.19 -27.60
CA ILE A 222 -9.16 -6.13 -26.48
C ILE A 222 -7.74 -6.55 -26.06
N ALA A 223 -6.90 -6.98 -27.00
CA ALA A 223 -5.53 -7.38 -26.70
C ALA A 223 -4.68 -6.24 -26.12
N GLU A 224 -4.93 -5.00 -26.53
CA GLU A 224 -4.29 -3.81 -25.94
C GLU A 224 -4.73 -3.57 -24.49
N LEU A 225 -6.04 -3.62 -24.24
CA LEU A 225 -6.61 -3.44 -22.90
C LEU A 225 -6.17 -4.56 -21.95
N GLU A 226 -6.13 -5.81 -22.41
CA GLU A 226 -5.61 -6.94 -21.63
C GLU A 226 -4.16 -6.72 -21.22
N ARG A 227 -3.30 -6.28 -22.16
CA ARG A 227 -1.90 -5.92 -21.85
C ARG A 227 -1.80 -4.76 -20.86
N ALA A 228 -2.67 -3.76 -20.96
CA ALA A 228 -2.71 -2.64 -20.02
C ALA A 228 -3.14 -3.09 -18.62
N ILE A 229 -4.16 -3.96 -18.52
CA ILE A 229 -4.62 -4.56 -17.26
C ILE A 229 -3.48 -5.37 -16.63
N SER A 230 -2.78 -6.23 -17.39
CA SER A 230 -1.66 -7.01 -16.86
C SER A 230 -0.51 -6.14 -16.34
N ARG A 231 -0.25 -4.99 -16.98
CA ARG A 231 0.75 -4.03 -16.47
C ARG A 231 0.29 -3.38 -15.18
N MET A 232 -0.94 -2.85 -15.15
CA MET A 232 -1.47 -2.21 -13.94
C MET A 232 -1.57 -3.16 -12.76
N THR A 233 -1.95 -4.42 -12.97
CA THR A 233 -1.99 -5.42 -11.89
C THR A 233 -0.59 -5.69 -11.37
N SER A 234 0.41 -5.84 -12.25
CA SER A 234 1.79 -5.99 -11.83
C SER A 234 2.29 -4.79 -11.02
N ASP A 235 2.04 -3.57 -11.48
CA ASP A 235 2.42 -2.34 -10.77
C ASP A 235 1.71 -2.23 -9.41
N SER A 236 0.42 -2.57 -9.36
CA SER A 236 -0.35 -2.61 -8.11
C SER A 236 0.26 -3.58 -7.10
N THR A 237 0.65 -4.79 -7.52
CA THR A 237 1.31 -5.74 -6.63
C THR A 237 2.69 -5.27 -6.17
N HIS A 238 3.40 -4.48 -6.99
CA HIS A 238 4.68 -3.90 -6.62
C HIS A 238 4.51 -2.79 -5.58
N HIS A 239 3.58 -1.87 -5.80
CA HIS A 239 3.26 -0.81 -4.85
C HIS A 239 2.76 -1.38 -3.51
N GLU A 240 1.95 -2.42 -3.52
CA GLU A 240 1.52 -3.11 -2.29
C GLU A 240 2.71 -3.67 -1.49
N LYS A 241 3.71 -4.26 -2.17
CA LYS A 241 4.96 -4.70 -1.53
C LYS A 241 5.77 -3.53 -0.97
N MET A 242 5.85 -2.40 -1.68
CA MET A 242 6.54 -1.21 -1.18
C MET A 242 5.87 -0.62 0.06
N VAL A 243 4.54 -0.50 0.04
CA VAL A 243 3.76 0.01 1.19
C VAL A 243 3.94 -0.88 2.41
N THR A 244 3.86 -2.20 2.25
CA THR A 244 4.07 -3.15 3.36
C THR A 244 5.50 -3.09 3.89
N GLN A 245 6.51 -2.89 3.04
CA GLN A 245 7.89 -2.71 3.46
C GLN A 245 8.09 -1.40 4.25
N LEU A 246 7.62 -0.26 3.71
CA LEU A 246 7.72 1.04 4.37
C LEU A 246 6.99 1.06 5.72
N THR A 247 5.84 0.37 5.81
CA THR A 247 5.11 0.23 7.07
C THR A 247 5.95 -0.47 8.13
N LYS A 248 6.63 -1.58 7.78
CA LYS A 248 7.53 -2.29 8.69
C LYS A 248 8.70 -1.42 9.14
N GLU A 249 9.30 -0.68 8.21
CA GLU A 249 10.41 0.23 8.53
C GLU A 249 9.96 1.33 9.49
N LEU A 250 8.79 1.92 9.25
CA LEU A 250 8.21 2.95 10.10
C LEU A 250 7.91 2.43 11.52
N GLU A 251 7.40 1.21 11.65
CA GLU A 251 7.22 0.55 12.95
C GLU A 251 8.55 0.33 13.67
N ALA A 252 9.59 -0.08 12.96
CA ALA A 252 10.93 -0.24 13.52
C ALA A 252 11.52 1.09 13.99
N TYR A 253 11.34 2.17 13.23
CA TYR A 253 11.74 3.52 13.65
C TYR A 253 10.99 3.96 14.91
N LYS A 254 9.66 3.79 14.96
CA LYS A 254 8.86 4.09 16.17
C LYS A 254 9.28 3.25 17.37
N ALA A 255 9.72 2.00 17.18
CA ALA A 255 10.25 1.18 18.26
C ALA A 255 11.58 1.74 18.79
N LYS A 256 12.50 2.14 17.90
CA LYS A 256 13.76 2.78 18.26
C LYS A 256 13.55 4.11 19.00
N GLU A 257 12.62 4.94 18.52
CA GLU A 257 12.27 6.22 19.15
C GLU A 257 11.72 6.01 20.56
N ARG A 258 10.80 5.06 20.75
CA ARG A 258 10.30 4.68 22.08
C ARG A 258 11.42 4.23 23.02
N MET A 259 12.38 3.44 22.52
CA MET A 259 13.55 3.05 23.31
C MET A 259 14.42 4.25 23.66
N ALA A 260 14.65 5.17 22.73
CA ALA A 260 15.44 6.39 22.98
C ALA A 260 14.82 7.26 24.09
N LEU A 261 13.51 7.51 24.02
CA LEU A 261 12.77 8.25 25.05
C LEU A 261 12.79 7.54 26.41
N SER A 262 12.63 6.21 26.41
CA SER A 262 12.74 5.41 27.64
C SER A 262 14.13 5.50 28.27
N MET A 263 15.19 5.43 27.45
CA MET A 263 16.57 5.58 27.90
C MET A 263 16.88 6.97 28.44
N GLU A 264 16.35 8.01 27.82
CA GLU A 264 16.49 9.40 28.30
C GLU A 264 15.78 9.59 29.63
N TYR A 265 14.58 9.03 29.78
CA TYR A 265 13.86 9.04 31.04
C TYR A 265 14.64 8.34 32.16
N ILE A 266 15.18 7.13 31.90
CA ILE A 266 16.06 6.42 32.85
C ILE A 266 17.26 7.29 33.24
N ARG A 267 17.93 7.90 32.24
CA ARG A 267 19.08 8.77 32.47
C ARG A 267 18.72 9.93 33.40
N ASN A 268 17.58 10.57 33.20
CA ASN A 268 17.12 11.69 34.02
C ASN A 268 16.79 11.25 35.45
N VAL A 269 16.15 10.09 35.63
CA VAL A 269 15.85 9.57 36.98
C VAL A 269 17.13 9.21 37.73
N ILE A 270 18.09 8.54 37.07
CA ILE A 270 19.39 8.22 37.67
C ILE A 270 20.18 9.48 37.99
N LEU A 271 20.21 10.46 37.08
CA LEU A 271 20.87 11.73 37.31
C LEU A 271 20.24 12.46 38.51
N SER A 272 18.92 12.49 38.60
CA SER A 272 18.21 13.06 39.76
C SER A 272 18.61 12.35 41.05
N PHE A 273 18.70 11.01 41.05
CA PHE A 273 19.15 10.24 42.21
C PHE A 273 20.59 10.60 42.63
N LEU A 274 21.51 10.71 41.67
CA LEU A 274 22.92 11.03 41.92
C LEU A 274 23.13 12.47 42.40
N CYS A 275 22.34 13.42 41.90
CA CYS A 275 22.43 14.84 42.26
C CYS A 275 21.63 15.21 43.52
N THR A 276 20.82 14.30 44.08
CA THR A 276 20.05 14.57 45.29
C THR A 276 20.96 14.55 46.52
N THR A 277 21.07 15.69 47.21
CA THR A 277 21.86 15.86 48.44
C THR A 277 21.15 15.38 49.71
N ASN A 278 19.81 15.31 49.69
CA ASN A 278 19.01 14.81 50.81
C ASN A 278 18.79 13.30 50.71
N GLU A 279 19.29 12.53 51.67
CA GLU A 279 19.14 11.07 51.74
C GLU A 279 17.68 10.62 51.71
N ASP A 280 16.78 11.30 52.42
CA ASP A 280 15.35 10.92 52.46
C ASP A 280 14.69 11.07 51.08
N SER A 281 15.03 12.14 50.37
CA SER A 281 14.58 12.36 48.99
C SER A 281 15.19 11.35 48.04
N ARG A 282 16.46 11.00 48.24
CA ARG A 282 17.18 10.02 47.42
C ARG A 282 16.59 8.62 47.57
N LEU A 283 16.24 8.22 48.79
CA LEU A 283 15.56 6.95 49.09
C LEU A 283 14.17 6.87 48.46
N ARG A 284 13.46 7.99 48.30
CA ARG A 284 12.14 8.03 47.61
C ARG A 284 12.24 7.82 46.10
N ILE A 285 13.40 8.03 45.48
CA ILE A 285 13.61 7.81 44.04
C ILE A 285 13.89 6.33 43.74
N ILE A 286 14.40 5.55 44.71
CA ILE A 286 14.77 4.14 44.53
C ILE A 286 13.60 3.27 44.06
N PRO A 287 12.36 3.39 44.59
CA PRO A 287 11.22 2.66 44.06
C PRO A 287 10.96 2.93 42.57
N ALA A 288 11.07 4.17 42.13
CA ALA A 288 10.90 4.51 40.72
C ALA A 288 11.99 3.85 39.86
N ILE A 289 13.26 3.87 40.30
CA ILE A 289 14.36 3.19 39.60
C ILE A 289 14.10 1.67 39.53
N ALA A 290 13.70 1.05 40.63
CA ALA A 290 13.43 -0.39 40.69
C ALA A 290 12.28 -0.80 39.76
N THR A 291 11.23 0.03 39.64
CA THR A 291 10.13 -0.21 38.70
C THR A 291 10.57 -0.04 37.25
N ILE A 292 11.31 1.02 36.92
CA ILE A 292 11.70 1.32 35.54
C ILE A 292 12.71 0.30 35.00
N LEU A 293 13.62 -0.18 35.86
CA LEU A 293 14.61 -1.20 35.50
C LEU A 293 14.12 -2.63 35.74
N GLU A 294 12.85 -2.80 36.12
CA GLU A 294 12.21 -4.11 36.33
C GLU A 294 13.02 -5.04 37.25
N PHE A 295 13.40 -4.54 38.43
CA PHE A 295 14.19 -5.32 39.37
C PHE A 295 13.47 -6.62 39.73
N THR A 296 14.22 -7.71 39.72
CA THR A 296 13.73 -9.01 40.19
C THR A 296 13.46 -8.98 41.70
N GLU A 297 12.60 -9.86 42.19
CA GLU A 297 12.28 -9.95 43.63
C GLU A 297 13.55 -10.15 44.49
N ALA A 298 14.53 -10.93 43.99
CA ALA A 298 15.81 -11.11 44.67
C ALA A 298 16.64 -9.82 44.78
N GLU A 299 16.60 -8.97 43.74
CA GLU A 299 17.26 -7.66 43.73
C GLU A 299 16.54 -6.67 44.65
N LYS A 300 15.20 -6.67 44.66
CA LYS A 300 14.38 -5.86 45.57
C LYS A 300 14.66 -6.21 47.04
N GLU A 301 14.69 -7.49 47.40
CA GLU A 301 15.01 -7.93 48.77
C GLU A 301 16.45 -7.57 49.18
N THR A 302 17.39 -7.67 48.25
CA THR A 302 18.80 -7.32 48.50
C THR A 302 18.95 -5.81 48.72
N LEU A 303 18.24 -4.98 47.94
CA LEU A 303 18.16 -3.55 48.16
C LEU A 303 17.57 -3.22 49.53
N GLN A 304 16.46 -3.85 49.90
CA GLN A 304 15.79 -3.62 51.18
C GLN A 304 16.66 -4.01 52.39
N ARG A 305 17.44 -5.09 52.27
CA ARG A 305 18.42 -5.48 53.28
C ARG A 305 19.57 -4.48 53.43
N ARG A 306 20.03 -3.90 52.32
CA ARG A 306 21.14 -2.93 52.33
C ARG A 306 20.72 -1.51 52.67
N LEU A 307 19.47 -1.16 52.41
CA LEU A 307 18.89 0.17 52.62
C LEU A 307 17.58 0.04 53.41
N PRO A 308 17.65 -0.14 54.75
CA PRO A 308 16.47 -0.35 55.58
C PRO A 308 15.53 0.87 55.65
N GLY A 309 15.99 2.07 55.27
CA GLY A 309 15.17 3.28 55.16
C GLY A 309 14.46 3.46 53.81
N CYS A 310 14.68 2.56 52.84
CA CYS A 310 14.04 2.62 51.53
C CYS A 310 12.54 2.26 51.64
N PRO A 311 11.62 3.00 50.97
CA PRO A 311 10.23 2.61 50.87
C PRO A 311 10.07 1.18 50.32
N ARG A 312 8.97 0.52 50.69
CA ARG A 312 8.72 -0.85 50.24
C ARG A 312 8.60 -0.92 48.72
N LEU A 313 9.39 -1.80 48.11
CA LEU A 313 9.37 -2.08 46.69
C LEU A 313 8.27 -3.13 46.45
N HIS A 314 7.31 -2.82 45.57
CA HIS A 314 6.25 -3.73 45.13
C HIS A 314 6.62 -4.38 43.80
#